data_AF-A0A7V0Q7J5-F1
#
_entry.id   AF-A0A7V0Q7J5-F1
#
_cell.length_a   1.000
_cell.length_b   1.000
_cell.length_c   1.000
_cell.angle_alpha   90.00
_cell.angle_beta   90.00
_cell.angle_gamma   90.00
#
_symmetry.space_group_name_H-M   'P 1'
#
loop_
_entity.id
_entity.type
_entity.pdbx_description
1 polymer ?
#
loop_
_entity_poly.entity_id
_entity_poly.type
_entity_poly.pdbx_seq_one_letter_code
_entity_poly.pdbx_strand_id
1 'polypeptide(L)'
;KTPLELHIHNDFGLATAGALVAVASGVEGLHVTVNGLGERVGLLSLEEIAVALEFLLDVKTSINLEKLYEVSKIVEEISKVKVAVNKPIVGANQFKYTAGWITWMHRKAREAGKLTGMLPFMPEAVGRQLEYVVSKGSGASFVAEKLAELGITVEDPETMKRIARKVKETANTLKSTVPDSLLIKIAREVLEKEGR
;
A
#
# COMPACT_ATOMS: atom_id res chain seq x y z
N LYS A 1 7.86 42.04 2.43
CA LYS A 1 7.57 40.93 1.50
C LYS A 1 6.11 40.55 1.70
N THR A 2 5.33 40.37 0.63
CA THR A 2 3.94 39.87 0.73
C THR A 2 3.98 38.34 0.60
N PRO A 3 3.40 37.57 1.54
CA PRO A 3 3.33 36.12 1.42
C PRO A 3 2.56 35.69 0.16
N LEU A 4 2.99 34.61 -0.47
CA LEU A 4 2.31 34.01 -1.62
C LEU A 4 1.71 32.67 -1.22
N GLU A 5 0.51 32.40 -1.76
CA GLU A 5 -0.24 31.16 -1.55
C GLU A 5 -0.59 30.53 -2.90
N LEU A 6 -0.66 29.20 -2.94
CA LEU A 6 -1.05 28.44 -4.14
C LEU A 6 -2.36 27.69 -3.92
N HIS A 7 -3.29 27.89 -4.85
CA HIS A 7 -4.46 27.05 -5.03
C HIS A 7 -4.44 26.45 -6.44
N ILE A 8 -4.39 25.13 -6.53
CA ILE A 8 -4.18 24.42 -7.80
C ILE A 8 -5.09 23.19 -7.91
N HIS A 9 -5.67 22.99 -9.10
CA HIS A 9 -6.44 21.81 -9.45
C HIS A 9 -5.58 20.71 -10.09
N ASN A 10 -6.10 19.49 -10.07
CA ASN A 10 -5.37 18.30 -10.52
C ASN A 10 -5.78 17.78 -11.92
N ASP A 11 -6.33 18.63 -12.79
CA ASP A 11 -6.84 18.26 -14.13
C ASP A 11 -5.86 17.45 -14.99
N PHE A 12 -4.55 17.70 -14.83
CA PHE A 12 -3.48 16.99 -15.56
C PHE A 12 -2.66 16.05 -14.68
N GLY A 13 -3.06 15.81 -13.42
CA GLY A 13 -2.29 15.00 -12.48
C GLY A 13 -0.99 15.68 -11.99
N LEU A 14 -0.88 17.00 -12.13
CA LEU A 14 0.34 17.76 -11.84
C LEU A 14 0.23 18.67 -10.60
N ALA A 15 -0.86 18.61 -9.83
CA ALA A 15 -1.05 19.50 -8.68
C ALA A 15 0.09 19.37 -7.67
N THR A 16 0.45 18.14 -7.27
CA THR A 16 1.52 17.86 -6.29
C THR A 16 2.89 18.34 -6.81
N ALA A 17 3.21 18.08 -8.07
CA ALA A 17 4.46 18.55 -8.68
C ALA A 17 4.53 20.08 -8.75
N GLY A 18 3.44 20.74 -9.18
CA GLY A 18 3.35 22.20 -9.21
C GLY A 18 3.50 22.83 -7.83
N ALA A 19 2.91 22.22 -6.81
CA ALA A 19 3.04 22.68 -5.42
C ALA A 19 4.47 22.57 -4.88
N LEU A 20 5.19 21.48 -5.18
CA LEU A 20 6.61 21.35 -4.81
C LEU A 20 7.48 22.43 -5.46
N VAL A 21 7.26 22.72 -6.75
CA VAL A 21 7.98 23.79 -7.47
C VAL A 21 7.64 25.16 -6.87
N ALA A 22 6.38 25.41 -6.53
CA ALA A 22 5.95 26.66 -5.90
C ALA A 22 6.62 26.88 -4.55
N VAL A 23 6.63 25.87 -3.68
CA VAL A 23 7.31 25.94 -2.37
C VAL A 23 8.81 26.16 -2.54
N ALA A 24 9.45 25.41 -3.45
CA ALA A 24 10.88 25.60 -3.77
C ALA A 24 11.18 27.01 -4.33
N SER A 25 10.18 27.68 -4.92
CA SER A 25 10.26 29.05 -5.42
C SER A 25 9.88 30.12 -4.39
N GLY A 26 9.60 29.73 -3.15
CA GLY A 26 9.34 30.65 -2.04
C GLY A 26 7.86 30.96 -1.75
N VAL A 27 6.93 30.13 -2.25
CA VAL A 27 5.52 30.13 -1.81
C VAL A 27 5.43 29.57 -0.39
N GLU A 28 4.65 30.25 0.46
CA GLU A 28 4.61 29.98 1.91
C GLU A 28 3.29 29.33 2.35
N GLY A 29 2.25 29.35 1.51
CA GLY A 29 0.96 28.71 1.78
C GLY A 29 0.44 27.84 0.64
N LEU A 30 -0.17 26.71 0.97
CA LEU A 30 -0.77 25.78 0.01
C LEU A 30 -2.22 25.48 0.42
N HIS A 31 -3.15 25.59 -0.52
CA HIS A 31 -4.52 25.11 -0.34
C HIS A 31 -4.59 23.63 -0.72
N VAL A 32 -5.06 22.82 0.21
CA VAL A 32 -5.07 21.35 0.13
C VAL A 32 -6.41 20.78 0.55
N THR A 33 -6.69 19.56 0.11
CA THR A 33 -7.87 18.79 0.52
C THR A 33 -7.49 17.36 0.83
N VAL A 34 -8.16 16.75 1.81
CA VAL A 34 -7.99 15.32 2.10
C VAL A 34 -8.51 14.53 0.90
N ASN A 35 -7.78 13.48 0.50
CA ASN A 35 -8.11 12.63 -0.64
C ASN A 35 -8.09 13.35 -2.00
N GLY A 36 -7.62 14.62 -2.04
CA GLY A 36 -7.66 15.45 -3.23
C GLY A 36 -9.06 15.85 -3.67
N LEU A 37 -10.05 15.85 -2.76
CA LEU A 37 -11.43 16.22 -3.08
C LEU A 37 -11.56 17.66 -3.59
N GLY A 38 -12.51 17.90 -4.48
CA GLY A 38 -12.76 19.22 -5.04
C GLY A 38 -13.57 19.14 -6.31
N GLU A 39 -13.66 20.25 -7.05
CA GLU A 39 -14.35 20.24 -8.34
C GLU A 39 -13.64 19.35 -9.37
N ARG A 40 -14.43 18.78 -10.29
CA ARG A 40 -13.95 17.98 -11.43
C ARG A 40 -13.15 16.75 -10.99
N VAL A 41 -11.83 16.80 -11.16
CA VAL A 41 -10.89 15.72 -10.78
C VAL A 41 -10.13 16.04 -9.49
N GLY A 42 -10.49 17.12 -8.81
CA GLY A 42 -9.98 17.45 -7.49
C GLY A 42 -8.91 18.54 -7.44
N LEU A 43 -8.34 18.67 -6.25
CA LEU A 43 -7.34 19.67 -5.87
C LEU A 43 -6.03 19.00 -5.44
N LEU A 44 -5.08 19.81 -5.01
CA LEU A 44 -3.88 19.33 -4.32
C LEU A 44 -4.24 18.47 -3.10
N SER A 45 -3.73 17.24 -3.08
CA SER A 45 -4.00 16.25 -2.04
C SER A 45 -3.12 16.49 -0.82
N LEU A 46 -3.74 16.67 0.35
CA LEU A 46 -3.07 16.92 1.63
C LEU A 46 -2.01 15.86 1.94
N GLU A 47 -2.40 14.60 1.89
CA GLU A 47 -1.54 13.47 2.24
C GLU A 47 -0.35 13.32 1.29
N GLU A 48 -0.50 13.66 0.01
CA GLU A 48 0.58 13.56 -0.97
C GLU A 48 1.59 14.68 -0.76
N ILE A 49 1.12 15.92 -0.63
CA ILE A 49 2.01 17.07 -0.51
C ILE A 49 2.68 17.13 0.87
N ALA A 50 1.98 16.76 1.96
CA ALA A 50 2.57 16.74 3.30
C ALA A 50 3.76 15.78 3.38
N VAL A 51 3.60 14.57 2.86
CA VAL A 51 4.69 13.57 2.81
C VAL A 51 5.79 14.03 1.86
N ALA A 52 5.45 14.56 0.68
CA ALA A 52 6.46 15.00 -0.28
C ALA A 52 7.29 16.18 0.24
N LEU A 53 6.69 17.14 0.94
CA LEU A 53 7.40 18.27 1.56
C LEU A 53 8.43 17.79 2.58
N GLU A 54 8.04 16.89 3.49
CA GLU A 54 8.94 16.40 4.53
C GLU A 54 10.02 15.46 4.00
N PHE A 55 9.70 14.56 3.09
CA PHE A 55 10.64 13.53 2.62
C PHE A 55 11.51 13.98 1.45
N LEU A 56 11.05 14.90 0.60
CA LEU A 56 11.78 15.32 -0.60
C LEU A 56 12.45 16.69 -0.45
N LEU A 57 11.86 17.61 0.30
CA LEU A 57 12.37 18.97 0.48
C LEU A 57 12.85 19.28 1.90
N ASP A 58 12.72 18.32 2.84
CA ASP A 58 12.99 18.51 4.28
C ASP A 58 12.24 19.71 4.88
N VAL A 59 11.06 20.02 4.33
CA VAL A 59 10.18 21.09 4.81
C VAL A 59 9.23 20.51 5.85
N LYS A 60 9.49 20.83 7.13
CA LYS A 60 8.65 20.39 8.24
C LYS A 60 7.29 21.05 8.21
N THR A 61 6.25 20.24 8.28
CA THR A 61 4.87 20.69 8.43
C THR A 61 4.41 20.49 9.88
N SER A 62 3.30 21.11 10.27
CA SER A 62 2.64 20.81 11.55
C SER A 62 1.68 19.61 11.45
N ILE A 63 1.71 18.87 10.34
CA ILE A 63 0.79 17.76 10.07
C ILE A 63 1.37 16.50 10.71
N ASN A 64 0.57 15.80 11.51
CA ASN A 64 0.94 14.48 11.99
C ASN A 64 0.78 13.46 10.86
N LEU A 65 1.89 13.10 10.19
CA LEU A 65 1.88 12.19 9.05
C LEU A 65 1.31 10.80 9.41
N GLU A 66 1.52 10.31 10.64
CA GLU A 66 1.01 9.01 11.10
C GLU A 66 -0.52 8.93 11.12
N LYS A 67 -1.21 10.08 11.06
CA LYS A 67 -2.68 10.15 11.04
C LYS A 67 -3.28 10.25 9.64
N LEU A 68 -2.46 10.38 8.60
CA LEU A 68 -2.96 10.60 7.23
C LEU A 68 -3.87 9.47 6.74
N TYR A 69 -3.51 8.21 6.98
CA TYR A 69 -4.35 7.07 6.56
C TYR A 69 -5.70 7.05 7.29
N GLU A 70 -5.69 7.27 8.60
CA GLU A 70 -6.91 7.32 9.43
C GLU A 70 -7.85 8.45 8.97
N VAL A 71 -7.31 9.66 8.78
CA VAL A 71 -8.08 10.83 8.31
C VAL A 71 -8.63 10.59 6.90
N SER A 72 -7.83 10.00 6.01
CA SER A 72 -8.29 9.62 4.66
C SER A 72 -9.50 8.69 4.71
N LYS A 73 -9.51 7.70 5.62
CA LYS A 73 -10.63 6.78 5.82
C LYS A 73 -11.88 7.47 6.37
N ILE A 74 -11.73 8.33 7.37
CA ILE A 74 -12.84 9.13 7.89
C ILE A 74 -13.46 9.98 6.78
N VAL A 75 -12.65 10.64 5.96
CA VAL A 75 -13.16 11.46 4.86
C VAL A 75 -13.78 10.62 3.74
N GLU A 76 -13.22 9.46 3.40
CA GLU A 76 -13.83 8.50 2.48
C GLU A 76 -15.22 8.07 2.97
N GLU A 77 -15.36 7.78 4.27
CA GLU A 77 -16.63 7.39 4.88
C GLU A 77 -17.66 8.52 4.91
N ILE A 78 -17.24 9.76 5.20
CA ILE A 78 -18.14 10.93 5.25
C ILE A 78 -18.55 11.38 3.85
N SER A 79 -17.59 11.55 2.94
CA SER A 79 -17.83 12.06 1.58
C SER A 79 -18.49 11.03 0.66
N LYS A 80 -18.43 9.74 1.01
CA LYS A 80 -18.86 8.59 0.17
C LYS A 80 -18.07 8.44 -1.14
N VAL A 81 -17.00 9.21 -1.32
CA VAL A 81 -16.08 9.09 -2.45
C VAL A 81 -14.98 8.12 -2.08
N LYS A 82 -14.96 6.96 -2.75
CA LYS A 82 -13.93 5.95 -2.54
C LYS A 82 -12.58 6.41 -3.05
N VAL A 83 -11.55 6.18 -2.24
CA VAL A 83 -10.16 6.35 -2.64
C VAL A 83 -9.74 5.21 -3.54
N ALA A 84 -9.07 5.53 -4.64
CA ALA A 84 -8.49 4.53 -5.52
C ALA A 84 -7.50 3.64 -4.77
N VAL A 85 -7.57 2.33 -4.98
CA VAL A 85 -6.70 1.37 -4.26
C VAL A 85 -5.21 1.64 -4.48
N ASN A 86 -4.84 2.26 -5.59
CA ASN A 86 -3.47 2.63 -5.95
C ASN A 86 -3.18 4.13 -5.75
N LYS A 87 -4.01 4.88 -5.03
CA LYS A 87 -3.71 6.29 -4.70
C LYS A 87 -2.41 6.36 -3.89
N PRO A 88 -1.49 7.30 -4.21
CA PRO A 88 -0.28 7.49 -3.42
C PRO A 88 -0.60 7.72 -1.94
N ILE A 89 0.30 7.25 -1.06
CA ILE A 89 0.24 7.39 0.41
C ILE A 89 -0.89 6.57 1.07
N VAL A 90 -2.14 6.87 0.74
CA VAL A 90 -3.33 6.35 1.45
C VAL A 90 -4.08 5.24 0.70
N GLY A 91 -3.73 4.94 -0.55
CA GLY A 91 -4.35 3.86 -1.32
C GLY A 91 -4.05 2.49 -0.74
N ALA A 92 -5.06 1.60 -0.68
CA ALA A 92 -4.95 0.28 -0.05
C ALA A 92 -3.75 -0.58 -0.52
N ASN A 93 -3.22 -0.34 -1.72
CA ASN A 93 -2.13 -1.11 -2.31
C ASN A 93 -0.72 -0.52 -2.08
N GLN A 94 -0.57 0.70 -1.55
CA GLN A 94 0.73 1.39 -1.40
C GLN A 94 1.82 0.52 -0.76
N PHE A 95 1.45 -0.27 0.25
CA PHE A 95 2.38 -1.13 1.01
C PHE A 95 2.02 -2.62 0.92
N LYS A 96 1.26 -3.00 -0.11
CA LYS A 96 0.77 -4.36 -0.32
C LYS A 96 1.57 -5.04 -1.42
N TYR A 97 2.27 -6.11 -1.06
CA TYR A 97 3.16 -6.83 -1.97
C TYR A 97 2.71 -8.27 -2.16
N THR A 98 2.70 -8.71 -3.42
CA THR A 98 2.19 -10.02 -3.84
C THR A 98 3.23 -10.90 -4.52
N ALA A 99 4.30 -10.29 -5.03
CA ALA A 99 5.34 -10.97 -5.79
C ALA A 99 6.37 -11.60 -4.85
N GLY A 100 6.55 -12.92 -4.95
CA GLY A 100 7.46 -13.67 -4.07
C GLY A 100 8.89 -13.12 -4.04
N TRP A 101 9.43 -12.72 -5.19
CA TRP A 101 10.77 -12.14 -5.28
C TRP A 101 10.92 -10.84 -4.47
N ILE A 102 9.92 -9.95 -4.56
CA ILE A 102 9.93 -8.69 -3.79
C ILE A 102 9.81 -8.97 -2.30
N THR A 103 8.92 -9.88 -1.91
CA THR A 103 8.76 -10.26 -0.49
C THR A 103 10.03 -10.89 0.08
N TRP A 104 10.72 -11.72 -0.69
CA TRP A 104 12.00 -12.31 -0.31
C TRP A 104 13.09 -11.25 -0.14
N MET A 105 13.21 -10.31 -1.08
CA MET A 105 14.15 -9.19 -0.96
C MET A 105 13.86 -8.32 0.27
N HIS A 106 12.60 -8.00 0.55
CA HIS A 106 12.23 -7.22 1.73
C HIS A 106 12.62 -7.94 3.02
N ARG A 107 12.42 -9.26 3.11
CA ARG A 107 12.84 -10.04 4.28
C ARG A 107 14.36 -10.04 4.45
N LYS A 108 15.12 -10.30 3.38
CA LYS A 108 16.59 -10.24 3.42
C LYS A 108 17.11 -8.86 3.79
N ALA A 109 16.49 -7.80 3.26
CA ALA A 109 16.81 -6.43 3.63
C ALA A 109 16.48 -6.15 5.10
N ARG A 110 15.35 -6.65 5.62
CA ARG A 110 14.96 -6.53 7.03
C ARG A 110 15.94 -7.24 7.96
N GLU A 111 16.31 -8.48 7.66
CA GLU A 111 17.32 -9.26 8.41
C GLU A 111 18.67 -8.52 8.47
N ALA A 112 19.03 -7.81 7.40
CA ALA A 112 20.25 -7.02 7.31
C ALA A 112 20.11 -5.58 7.88
N GLY A 113 18.95 -5.19 8.43
CA GLY A 113 18.71 -3.82 8.93
C GLY A 113 18.66 -2.74 7.83
N LYS A 114 18.37 -3.11 6.59
CA LYS A 114 18.44 -2.27 5.37
C LYS A 114 17.10 -2.12 4.65
N LEU A 115 15.98 -2.39 5.32
CA LEU A 115 14.65 -2.37 4.70
C LEU A 115 14.30 -0.99 4.10
N THR A 116 14.79 0.11 4.70
CA THR A 116 14.61 1.47 4.19
C THR A 116 15.19 1.67 2.79
N GLY A 117 16.20 0.89 2.39
CA GLY A 117 16.75 0.93 1.02
C GLY A 117 15.86 0.26 -0.04
N MET A 118 14.80 -0.44 0.39
CA MET A 118 13.87 -1.15 -0.50
C MET A 118 12.52 -0.43 -0.65
N LEU A 119 12.26 0.60 0.16
CA LEU A 119 11.01 1.33 0.22
C LEU A 119 11.29 2.82 0.06
N PRO A 120 10.44 3.59 -0.64
CA PRO A 120 10.60 5.04 -0.69
C PRO A 120 10.59 5.69 0.71
N PHE A 121 9.77 5.14 1.61
CA PHE A 121 9.71 5.48 3.03
C PHE A 121 9.04 4.34 3.80
N MET A 122 9.21 4.32 5.13
CA MET A 122 8.62 3.30 6.00
C MET A 122 7.10 3.51 6.14
N PRO A 123 6.26 2.46 6.05
CA PRO A 123 4.80 2.59 6.14
C PRO A 123 4.32 3.28 7.41
N GLU A 124 5.04 3.07 8.52
CA GLU A 124 4.71 3.60 9.83
C GLU A 124 4.69 5.13 9.82
N ALA A 125 5.50 5.76 8.96
CA ALA A 125 5.55 7.22 8.81
C ALA A 125 4.21 7.83 8.37
N VAL A 126 3.31 7.03 7.79
CA VAL A 126 1.96 7.47 7.35
C VAL A 126 0.84 6.68 8.03
N GLY A 127 1.15 6.03 9.15
CA GLY A 127 0.17 5.27 9.94
C GLY A 127 -0.20 3.93 9.35
N ARG A 128 0.73 3.28 8.63
CA ARG A 128 0.48 2.03 7.90
C ARG A 128 1.53 0.97 8.23
N GLN A 129 1.31 -0.22 7.68
CA GLN A 129 2.17 -1.39 7.84
C GLN A 129 2.41 -2.06 6.48
N LEU A 130 3.51 -2.81 6.38
CA LEU A 130 3.75 -3.69 5.23
C LEU A 130 2.80 -4.87 5.25
N GLU A 131 2.19 -5.16 4.10
CA GLU A 131 1.30 -6.30 3.91
C GLU A 131 1.86 -7.23 2.83
N TYR A 132 2.12 -8.49 3.19
CA TYR A 132 2.44 -9.57 2.25
C TYR A 132 1.22 -10.45 2.04
N VAL A 133 0.69 -10.44 0.82
CA VAL A 133 -0.58 -11.09 0.51
C VAL A 133 -0.47 -12.00 -0.70
N VAL A 134 -1.17 -13.13 -0.65
CA VAL A 134 -1.15 -14.14 -1.70
C VAL A 134 -2.07 -13.74 -2.86
N SER A 135 -1.61 -13.95 -4.08
CA SER A 135 -2.35 -13.64 -5.32
C SER A 135 -2.10 -14.70 -6.40
N LYS A 136 -2.70 -14.52 -7.58
CA LYS A 136 -2.48 -15.39 -8.75
C LYS A 136 -1.01 -15.50 -9.19
N GLY A 137 -0.18 -14.51 -8.86
CA GLY A 137 1.25 -14.46 -9.19
C GLY A 137 2.15 -15.03 -8.10
N SER A 138 1.58 -15.46 -6.98
CA SER A 138 2.34 -16.01 -5.86
C SER A 138 2.82 -17.43 -6.18
N GLY A 139 4.14 -17.64 -6.13
CA GLY A 139 4.76 -18.95 -6.31
C GLY A 139 4.58 -19.85 -5.09
N ALA A 140 4.77 -21.16 -5.27
CA ALA A 140 4.56 -22.15 -4.21
C ALA A 140 5.37 -21.86 -2.94
N SER A 141 6.63 -21.41 -3.06
CA SER A 141 7.48 -21.05 -1.92
C SER A 141 6.90 -19.92 -1.08
N PHE A 142 6.37 -18.87 -1.72
CA PHE A 142 5.75 -17.76 -0.99
C PHE A 142 4.41 -18.16 -0.35
N VAL A 143 3.64 -19.03 -1.02
CA VAL A 143 2.41 -19.59 -0.43
C VAL A 143 2.74 -20.46 0.79
N ALA A 144 3.77 -21.32 0.70
CA ALA A 144 4.23 -22.16 1.81
C ALA A 144 4.68 -21.31 3.01
N GLU A 145 5.44 -20.25 2.74
CA GLU A 145 5.88 -19.32 3.77
C GLU A 145 4.72 -18.58 4.44
N LYS A 146 3.75 -18.11 3.64
CA LYS A 146 2.54 -17.47 4.19
C LYS A 146 1.72 -18.45 5.02
N LEU A 147 1.64 -19.72 4.62
CA LEU A 147 0.98 -20.76 5.42
C LEU A 147 1.73 -21.02 6.74
N ALA A 148 3.06 -21.04 6.71
CA ALA A 148 3.87 -21.19 7.91
C ALA A 148 3.68 -20.02 8.90
N GLU A 149 3.58 -18.77 8.41
CA GLU A 149 3.21 -17.60 9.22
C GLU A 149 1.82 -17.77 9.87
N LEU A 150 0.91 -18.49 9.21
CA LEU A 150 -0.44 -18.81 9.70
C LEU A 150 -0.50 -20.11 10.51
N GLY A 151 0.63 -20.73 10.82
CA GLY A 151 0.73 -21.95 11.63
C GLY A 151 0.42 -23.25 10.89
N ILE A 152 0.49 -23.28 9.55
CA ILE A 152 0.27 -24.47 8.73
C ILE A 152 1.55 -24.82 7.97
N THR A 153 2.18 -25.94 8.32
CA THR A 153 3.36 -26.47 7.62
C THR A 153 2.93 -27.57 6.65
N VAL A 154 3.42 -27.49 5.41
CA VAL A 154 3.20 -28.51 4.37
C VAL A 154 4.56 -28.98 3.89
N GLU A 155 4.94 -30.19 4.28
CA GLU A 155 6.26 -30.77 3.95
C GLU A 155 6.28 -31.41 2.57
N ASP A 156 5.18 -32.05 2.16
CA ASP A 156 5.13 -32.72 0.86
C ASP A 156 5.12 -31.71 -0.31
N PRO A 157 6.13 -31.77 -1.21
CA PRO A 157 6.22 -30.83 -2.31
C PRO A 157 5.06 -30.92 -3.31
N GLU A 158 4.44 -32.09 -3.48
CA GLU A 158 3.35 -32.27 -4.42
C GLU A 158 2.03 -31.72 -3.86
N THR A 159 1.75 -31.96 -2.58
CA THR A 159 0.67 -31.31 -1.81
C THR A 159 0.79 -29.79 -1.89
N MET A 160 2.00 -29.25 -1.70
CA MET A 160 2.23 -27.80 -1.78
C MET A 160 1.96 -27.25 -3.19
N LYS A 161 2.37 -27.96 -4.25
CA LYS A 161 2.02 -27.58 -5.63
C LYS A 161 0.51 -27.59 -5.87
N ARG A 162 -0.22 -28.57 -5.31
CA ARG A 162 -1.69 -28.64 -5.41
C ARG A 162 -2.35 -27.46 -4.70
N ILE A 163 -1.89 -27.11 -3.50
CA ILE A 163 -2.37 -25.93 -2.76
C ILE A 163 -2.11 -24.65 -3.57
N ALA A 164 -0.88 -24.46 -4.07
CA ALA A 164 -0.53 -23.29 -4.88
C ALA A 164 -1.41 -23.18 -6.15
N ARG A 165 -1.75 -24.30 -6.78
CA ARG A 165 -2.66 -24.35 -7.93
C ARG A 165 -4.08 -23.90 -7.54
N LYS A 166 -4.65 -24.44 -6.48
CA LYS A 166 -5.97 -24.02 -5.96
C LYS A 166 -5.99 -22.55 -5.55
N VAL A 167 -4.91 -22.05 -4.95
CA VAL A 167 -4.75 -20.63 -4.62
C VAL A 167 -4.82 -19.78 -5.89
N LYS A 168 -4.11 -20.17 -6.94
CA LYS A 168 -4.13 -19.48 -8.24
C LYS A 168 -5.52 -19.48 -8.87
N GLU A 169 -6.20 -20.61 -8.86
CA GLU A 169 -7.58 -20.75 -9.34
C GLU A 169 -8.53 -19.84 -8.54
N THR A 170 -8.42 -19.85 -7.22
CA THR A 170 -9.24 -19.01 -6.32
C THR A 170 -8.99 -17.52 -6.57
N ALA A 171 -7.73 -17.10 -6.67
CA ALA A 171 -7.37 -15.72 -6.99
C ALA A 171 -7.92 -15.28 -8.36
N ASN A 172 -7.90 -16.18 -9.35
CA ASN A 172 -8.47 -15.93 -10.67
C ASN A 172 -9.99 -15.80 -10.66
N THR A 173 -10.68 -16.53 -9.78
CA THR A 173 -12.13 -16.41 -9.56
C THR A 173 -12.47 -15.10 -8.85
N LEU A 174 -11.72 -14.75 -7.80
CA LEU A 174 -11.93 -13.52 -7.04
C LEU A 174 -11.52 -12.25 -7.80
N LYS A 175 -10.72 -12.38 -8.87
CA LYS A 175 -10.05 -11.25 -9.55
C LYS A 175 -9.27 -10.36 -8.57
N SER A 176 -8.77 -10.96 -7.49
CA SER A 176 -8.16 -10.27 -6.36
C SER A 176 -7.16 -11.17 -5.62
N THR A 177 -6.60 -10.67 -4.53
CA THR A 177 -5.77 -11.43 -3.58
C THR A 177 -6.60 -12.47 -2.83
N VAL A 178 -5.95 -13.52 -2.35
CA VAL A 178 -6.58 -14.55 -1.49
C VAL A 178 -6.39 -14.13 -0.03
N PRO A 179 -7.47 -13.85 0.72
CA PRO A 179 -7.37 -13.54 2.15
C PRO A 179 -6.82 -14.73 2.94
N ASP A 180 -6.15 -14.45 4.05
CA ASP A 180 -5.54 -15.47 4.92
C ASP A 180 -6.55 -16.53 5.38
N SER A 181 -7.79 -16.13 5.69
CA SER A 181 -8.88 -17.04 6.05
C SER A 181 -9.22 -18.05 4.95
N LEU A 182 -9.19 -17.61 3.69
CA LEU A 182 -9.46 -18.46 2.53
C LEU A 182 -8.25 -19.33 2.17
N LEU A 183 -7.04 -18.80 2.36
CA LEU A 183 -5.80 -19.57 2.20
C LEU A 183 -5.76 -20.75 3.18
N ILE A 184 -6.09 -20.53 4.44
CA ILE A 184 -6.21 -21.59 5.46
C ILE A 184 -7.23 -22.64 5.04
N LYS A 185 -8.41 -22.21 4.56
CA LYS A 185 -9.45 -23.12 4.09
C LYS A 185 -8.96 -24.00 2.93
N ILE A 186 -8.29 -23.40 1.93
CA ILE A 186 -7.73 -24.13 0.79
C ILE A 186 -6.72 -25.18 1.26
N ALA A 187 -5.81 -24.82 2.17
CA ALA A 187 -4.79 -25.74 2.66
C ALA A 187 -5.42 -26.95 3.39
N ARG A 188 -6.37 -26.71 4.31
CA ARG A 188 -7.07 -27.78 5.03
C ARG A 188 -7.82 -28.72 4.09
N GLU A 189 -8.55 -28.19 3.11
CA GLU A 189 -9.27 -29.00 2.13
C GLU A 189 -8.36 -29.89 1.27
N VAL A 190 -7.10 -29.52 1.06
CA VAL A 190 -6.14 -30.36 0.32
C VAL A 190 -5.58 -31.45 1.24
N LEU A 191 -5.19 -31.08 2.46
CA LEU A 191 -4.63 -32.01 3.45
C LEU A 191 -5.64 -33.10 3.87
N GLU A 192 -6.91 -32.73 4.10
CA GLU A 192 -7.98 -33.69 4.45
C GLU A 192 -8.25 -34.72 3.33
N LYS A 193 -7.97 -34.38 2.07
CA LYS A 193 -8.13 -35.30 0.93
C LYS A 193 -6.97 -36.28 0.78
N GLU A 194 -5.85 -36.07 1.47
CA GLU A 194 -4.69 -36.97 1.46
C GLU A 194 -4.66 -37.91 2.67
N GLY A 195 -5.32 -37.53 3.78
CA GLY A 195 -5.50 -38.39 4.95
C GLY A 195 -6.63 -39.43 4.84
N ARG A 196 -7.15 -39.68 3.62
CA ARG A 196 -8.17 -40.71 3.33
C ARG A 196 -7.60 -41.77 2.40
#